data_AF-A0A7C5D5H9-F1
#
_entry.id   AF-A0A7C5D5H9-F1
#
_cell.length_a   1.000
_cell.length_b   1.000
_cell.length_c   1.000
_cell.angle_alpha   90.00
_cell.angle_beta   90.00
_cell.angle_gamma   90.00
#
_symmetry.space_group_name_H-M   'P 1'
#
loop_
_entity.id
_entity.type
_entity.pdbx_description
1 polymer ?
#
loop_
_entity_poly.entity_id
_entity_poly.type
_entity_poly.pdbx_seq_one_letter_code
_entity_poly.pdbx_strand_id
1 'polypeptide(L)' 'MDKKIWRGYIKHLCKDGSYFWTLSYVQAKLDSEGVIVGFISTGNIAYEKSRIEVEKQYKKLIGIQHIANQYFMD' A
#
# COMPACT_ATOMS: atom_id res chain seq x y z
N MET A 1 8.57 3.10 -20.96
CA MET A 1 7.61 3.38 -19.88
C MET A 1 8.24 2.93 -18.59
N ASP A 2 8.61 3.88 -17.71
CA ASP A 2 9.20 3.56 -16.42
C ASP A 2 8.22 2.72 -15.61
N LYS A 3 8.66 1.54 -15.17
CA LYS A 3 7.87 0.60 -14.37
C LYS A 3 7.74 1.17 -12.95
N LYS A 4 6.77 2.07 -12.74
CA LYS A 4 6.54 2.65 -11.42
C LYS A 4 6.05 1.56 -10.47
N ILE A 5 6.88 1.24 -9.48
CA ILE A 5 6.49 0.42 -8.33
C ILE A 5 5.85 1.38 -7.34
N TRP A 6 4.59 1.14 -7.00
CA TRP A 6 3.96 1.85 -5.88
C TRP A 6 4.47 1.25 -4.57
N ARG A 7 4.78 2.10 -3.60
CA ARG A 7 5.22 1.69 -2.26
C ARG A 7 4.37 2.41 -1.23
N GLY A 8 3.79 1.67 -0.29
CA GLY A 8 2.98 2.27 0.77
C GLY A 8 2.68 1.33 1.91
N TYR A 9 2.14 1.89 2.99
CA TYR A 9 1.70 1.09 4.13
C TYR A 9 0.21 0.73 4.00
N ILE A 10 -0.11 -0.54 4.22
CA ILE A 10 -1.49 -1.04 4.15
C ILE A 10 -1.91 -1.59 5.51
N LYS A 11 -3.09 -1.17 5.99
CA LYS A 11 -3.75 -1.71 7.18
C LYS A 11 -4.64 -2.87 6.76
N HIS A 12 -4.23 -4.09 7.08
CA HIS A 12 -5.02 -5.29 6.80
C HIS A 12 -5.94 -5.58 7.97
N LEU A 13 -7.23 -5.80 7.67
CA LEU A 13 -8.22 -6.30 8.62
C LEU A 13 -8.27 -7.84 8.53
N CYS A 14 -8.03 -8.51 9.65
CA CYS A 14 -8.13 -9.95 9.79
C CYS A 14 -9.59 -10.40 9.96
N LYS A 15 -9.87 -11.68 9.68
CA LYS A 15 -11.22 -12.26 9.83
C LYS A 15 -11.76 -12.17 11.27
N ASP A 16 -10.87 -12.18 12.27
CA ASP A 16 -11.20 -12.07 13.69
C ASP A 16 -11.40 -10.61 14.16
N GLY A 17 -11.27 -9.63 13.26
CA GLY A 17 -11.37 -8.21 13.57
C GLY A 17 -10.08 -7.56 14.06
N SER A 18 -9.00 -8.33 14.27
CA SER A 18 -7.67 -7.77 14.51
C SER A 18 -7.11 -7.11 13.25
N TYR A 19 -6.04 -6.32 13.38
CA TYR A 19 -5.38 -5.72 12.22
C TYR A 19 -3.86 -5.72 12.34
N PHE A 20 -3.21 -5.68 11.18
CA PHE A 20 -1.77 -5.48 11.09
C PHE A 20 -1.40 -4.55 9.93
N TRP A 21 -0.20 -3.99 10.03
CA TRP A 21 0.33 -3.07 9.03
C TRP A 21 1.41 -3.78 8.24
N THR A 22 1.40 -3.63 6.92
CA THR A 22 2.47 -4.08 6.03
C THR A 22 3.12 -2.88 5.36
N LEU A 23 4.42 -2.97 5.08
CA LEU A 23 5.05 -2.16 4.04
C LEU A 23 4.92 -2.94 2.73
N SER A 24 4.11 -2.43 1.82
CA SER A 24 3.71 -3.10 0.58
C SER A 24 4.27 -2.40 -0.66
N TYR A 25 4.53 -3.21 -1.67
CA TYR A 25 4.98 -2.82 -3.00
C TYR A 25 3.98 -3.39 -4.00
N VAL A 26 3.53 -2.57 -4.95
CA VAL A 26 2.60 -2.98 -6.01
C VAL A 26 3.18 -2.62 -7.36
N GLN A 27 3.21 -3.60 -8.27
CA GLN A 27 3.73 -3.43 -9.62
C GLN A 27 2.86 -4.13 -10.65
N ALA A 28 2.85 -3.63 -11.88
CA ALA A 28 2.17 -4.28 -12.99
C ALA A 28 2.84 -5.61 -13.35
N LYS A 29 2.01 -6.65 -13.58
CA LYS A 29 2.39 -7.90 -14.20
C LYS A 29 2.15 -7.77 -15.70
N LEU A 30 3.19 -8.03 -16.49
CA LEU A 30 3.12 -7.96 -17.95
C LEU A 30 3.13 -9.37 -18.52
N ASP A 31 2.49 -9.56 -19.68
CA ASP A 31 2.68 -10.73 -20.52
C ASP A 31 3.95 -10.60 -21.40
N SER A 32 4.12 -11.52 -22.34
CA SER A 32 5.26 -11.52 -23.27
C SER A 32 5.26 -10.36 -24.26
N GLU A 33 4.11 -9.73 -24.50
CA GLU A 33 3.96 -8.59 -25.41
C GLU A 33 4.08 -7.24 -24.67
N GLY A 34 4.23 -7.28 -23.34
CA GLY A 34 4.33 -6.10 -22.51
C GLY A 34 2.98 -5.51 -22.11
N VAL A 35 1.87 -6.21 -22.35
CA VAL A 35 0.53 -5.77 -21.96
C VAL A 35 0.32 -6.04 -20.47
N ILE A 36 -0.29 -5.09 -19.76
CA ILE A 36 -0.63 -5.26 -18.34
C ILE A 36 -1.76 -6.29 -18.24
N VAL A 37 -1.45 -7.43 -17.65
CA VAL A 37 -2.40 -8.54 -17.40
C VAL A 37 -2.77 -8.67 -15.93
N GLY A 38 -2.23 -7.80 -15.07
CA GLY A 38 -2.59 -7.74 -13.66
C GLY A 38 -1.60 -6.93 -12.84
N PHE A 39 -1.71 -7.05 -11.51
CA PHE A 39 -0.80 -6.44 -10.55
C PHE A 39 -0.35 -7.48 -9.54
N ILE A 40 0.90 -7.37 -9.10
CA ILE A 40 1.48 -8.19 -8.03
C ILE A 40 1.72 -7.27 -6.85
N SER A 41 1.29 -7.70 -5.67
CA SER A 41 1.62 -7.05 -4.41
C SER A 41 2.52 -7.95 -3.58
N THR A 42 3.61 -7.39 -3.08
CA THR A 42 4.49 -8.02 -2.09
C THR A 42 4.62 -7.11 -0.90
N GLY A 43 4.79 -7.67 0.30
CA GLY A 43 4.92 -6.86 1.49
C GLY A 43 5.34 -7.66 2.70
N ASN A 44 5.97 -6.98 3.64
CA ASN A 44 6.36 -7.54 4.94
C ASN A 44 5.63 -6.78 6.05
N ILE A 45 5.47 -7.43 7.20
CA ILE A 45 4.96 -6.79 8.41
C ILE A 45 5.81 -5.54 8.71
N ALA A 46 5.14 -4.41 8.91
CA ALA A 46 5.81 -3.15 9.19
C ALA A 46 6.50 -3.18 10.56
N TYR A 47 7.69 -2.58 10.64
CA TYR A 47 8.41 -2.42 11.91
C TYR A 47 7.63 -1.53 12.87
N GLU A 48 7.74 -1.80 14.18
CA GLU A 48 6.96 -1.13 15.23
C GLU A 48 7.03 0.40 15.15
N LYS A 49 8.24 0.97 14.98
CA LYS A 49 8.43 2.43 14.83
C LYS A 49 7.62 3.00 13.66
N SER A 50 7.59 2.31 12.53
CA SER A 50 6.85 2.72 11.35
C SER A 50 5.34 2.62 11.56
N ARG A 51 4.86 1.60 12.30
CA ARG A 51 3.44 1.45 12.63
C ARG A 51 2.90 2.64 13.41
N ILE A 52 3.66 3.15 14.37
CA ILE A 52 3.28 4.31 15.18
C ILE A 52 3.10 5.56 14.30
N GLU A 53 4.07 5.82 13.41
CA GLU A 53 4.03 6.98 12.52
C GLU A 53 2.90 6.88 11.50
N VAL A 54 2.74 5.70 10.89
CA VAL A 54 1.71 5.43 9.89
C VAL A 54 0.32 5.51 10.50
N GLU A 55 0.10 4.98 11.70
CA GLU A 55 -1.20 5.07 12.39
C GLU A 55 -1.57 6.55 12.65
N LYS A 56 -0.59 7.41 12.95
CA LYS A 56 -0.81 8.85 13.09
C LYS A 56 -1.24 9.49 11.77
N GLN A 57 -0.63 9.13 10.65
CA GLN A 57 -1.02 9.66 9.33
C GLN A 57 -2.38 9.11 8.88
N TYR A 58 -2.61 7.83 9.07
CA TYR A 58 -3.89 7.16 8.79
C TYR A 58 -5.06 7.89 9.46
N LYS A 59 -4.93 8.21 10.76
CA LYS A 59 -5.98 8.93 11.50
C LYS A 59 -6.26 10.34 10.95
N LYS A 60 -5.26 11.00 10.37
CA LYS A 60 -5.42 12.33 9.75
C LYS A 60 -6.05 12.26 8.36
N LEU A 61 -5.81 11.17 7.63
CA LEU A 61 -6.16 11.00 6.22
C LEU A 61 -7.21 9.91 6.00
N ILE A 62 -8.01 9.60 7.03
CA ILE A 62 -9.07 8.61 6.94
C ILE A 62 -10.30 9.18 6.21
N GLY A 63 -10.83 8.41 5.26
CA GLY A 63 -12.03 8.77 4.49
C GLY A 63 -11.75 9.11 3.03
N ILE A 64 -12.80 9.02 2.21
CA ILE A 64 -12.71 9.13 0.74
C ILE A 64 -12.23 10.50 0.27
N GLN A 65 -12.48 11.55 1.04
CA GLN A 65 -12.04 12.92 0.72
C GLN A 65 -10.51 13.07 0.65
N HIS A 66 -9.75 12.12 1.21
CA HIS A 66 -8.29 12.14 1.20
C HIS A 66 -7.68 11.16 0.17
N ILE A 67 -8.48 10.48 -0.65
CA ILE A 67 -7.97 9.42 -1.55
C ILE A 67 -6.92 9.91 -2.56
N ALA A 68 -7.03 11.17 -2.98
CA ALA A 68 -6.09 11.81 -3.91
C ALA A 68 -4.92 12.52 -3.20
N ASN A 69 -4.75 12.31 -1.89
CA ASN A 69 -3.65 12.94 -1.16
C ASN A 69 -2.29 12.43 -1.66
N GLN A 70 -1.35 13.35 -1.87
CA GLN A 70 0.00 13.06 -2.38
C GLN A 70 0.76 12.03 -1.53
N TYR A 71 0.47 11.94 -0.22
CA TYR A 71 1.04 10.93 0.67
C TYR A 71 0.88 9.48 0.14
N PHE A 72 -0.17 9.20 -0.64
CA PHE A 72 -0.42 7.87 -1.22
C PHE A 72 0.15 7.67 -2.62
N MET A 73 0.65 8.73 -3.27
CA MET A 73 0.98 8.74 -4.72
C MET A 73 2.49 8.84 -5.01
N ASP A 74 3.28 9.13 -3.98
CA ASP A 74 4.74 9.24 -3.98
C ASP A 74 5.41 7.95 -3.48
#